data_AF-A0A2J8MGB9-F1
#
_entry.id   AF-A0A2J8MGB9-F1
#
_cell.length_a   1.000
_cell.length_b   1.000
_cell.length_c   1.000
_cell.angle_alpha   90.00
_cell.angle_beta   90.00
_cell.angle_gamma   90.00
#
_symmetry.space_group_name_H-M   'P 1'
#
loop_
_entity.id
_entity.type
_entity.pdbx_description
1 polymer ?
#
loop_
_entity_poly.entity_id
_entity_poly.type
_entity_poly.pdbx_seq_one_letter_code
_entity_poly.pdbx_strand_id
1 'polypeptide(L)'
;MSRVPSPPPPAEMSSGPVAESWCYTQIKVVKFSYMWTINNFSFCREEMGEVIKSSTFSSGANDKLKWCLRVNPKGLDEESKDYLSLYLLLVSCPKSEVRAKFKFSILNAKGEETKAM
;
A
#
# COMPACT_ATOMS: atom_id res chain seq x y z
N MET A 1 -50.07 -44.81 41.55
CA MET A 1 -48.69 -44.92 41.03
C MET A 1 -48.61 -44.10 39.76
N SER A 2 -47.86 -43.00 39.77
CA SER A 2 -47.66 -42.14 38.61
C SER A 2 -46.15 -42.00 38.41
N ARG A 3 -45.62 -42.65 37.37
CA ARG A 3 -44.20 -42.60 36.99
C ARG A 3 -43.93 -41.24 36.35
N VAL A 4 -43.01 -40.47 36.93
CA VAL A 4 -42.48 -39.25 36.30
C VAL A 4 -41.53 -39.68 35.18
N PRO A 5 -41.58 -39.09 33.97
CA PRO A 5 -40.65 -39.43 32.90
C PRO A 5 -39.26 -38.86 33.22
N SER A 6 -38.22 -39.69 33.08
CA SER A 6 -36.83 -39.25 33.15
C SER A 6 -36.49 -38.32 31.98
N PRO A 7 -35.56 -37.36 32.14
CA PRO A 7 -35.13 -36.51 31.04
C PRO A 7 -34.43 -37.36 29.96
N PRO A 8 -34.52 -36.98 28.67
CA PRO A 8 -33.76 -37.64 27.63
C PRO A 8 -32.25 -37.43 27.89
N PRO A 9 -31.40 -38.39 27.52
CA PRO A 9 -29.96 -38.23 27.63
C PRO A 9 -29.51 -37.00 26.79
N PRO A 10 -28.39 -36.35 27.15
CA PRO A 10 -27.86 -35.24 26.37
C PRO A 10 -27.68 -35.72 24.94
N ALA A 11 -28.24 -34.98 23.97
CA ALA A 11 -27.98 -35.24 22.56
C ALA A 11 -26.46 -35.33 22.39
N GLU A 12 -25.98 -36.47 21.88
CA GLU A 12 -24.59 -36.61 21.49
C GLU A 12 -24.26 -35.41 20.61
N MET A 13 -23.40 -34.52 21.11
CA MET A 13 -22.73 -33.56 20.25
C MET A 13 -21.91 -34.41 19.30
N SER A 14 -22.51 -34.74 18.16
CA SER A 14 -21.82 -35.25 16.99
C SER A 14 -20.68 -34.27 16.75
N SER A 15 -19.49 -34.67 17.16
CA SER A 15 -18.26 -34.00 16.84
C SER A 15 -18.16 -34.05 15.32
N GLY A 16 -18.66 -32.99 14.67
CA GLY A 16 -18.49 -32.80 13.24
C GLY A 16 -17.01 -32.98 12.89
N PRO A 17 -16.69 -33.37 11.65
CA PRO A 17 -15.34 -33.78 11.30
C PRO A 17 -14.36 -32.67 11.65
N VAL A 18 -13.53 -32.92 12.66
CA VAL A 18 -12.37 -32.09 12.98
C VAL A 18 -11.38 -32.37 11.86
N ALA A 19 -11.06 -31.35 11.06
CA ALA A 19 -10.19 -31.56 9.90
C ALA A 19 -8.85 -32.19 10.34
N GLU A 20 -8.46 -33.26 9.65
CA GLU A 20 -7.32 -34.11 9.99
C GLU A 20 -5.96 -33.40 9.85
N SER A 21 -5.91 -32.29 9.09
CA SER A 21 -4.74 -31.41 9.05
C SER A 21 -5.16 -29.97 8.75
N TRP A 22 -4.42 -29.01 9.31
CA TRP A 22 -4.59 -27.59 9.05
C TRP A 22 -3.26 -26.99 8.60
N CYS A 23 -3.30 -26.08 7.63
CA CYS A 23 -2.15 -25.25 7.26
C CYS A 23 -2.53 -23.77 7.34
N TYR A 24 -1.56 -22.93 7.66
CA TYR A 24 -1.73 -21.49 7.82
C TYR A 24 -0.65 -20.76 7.02
N THR A 25 -1.08 -19.85 6.14
CA THR A 25 -0.17 -18.93 5.44
C THR A 25 -0.46 -17.51 5.89
N GLN A 26 0.56 -16.81 6.38
CA GLN A 26 0.47 -15.40 6.74
C GLN A 26 1.20 -14.53 5.72
N ILE A 27 0.48 -13.62 5.07
CA ILE A 27 1.10 -12.59 4.25
C ILE A 27 1.50 -11.42 5.16
N LYS A 28 2.81 -11.18 5.30
CA LYS A 28 3.31 -10.01 6.02
C LYS A 28 3.21 -8.79 5.10
N VAL A 29 2.44 -7.79 5.52
CA VAL A 29 2.31 -6.51 4.82
C VAL A 29 2.94 -5.42 5.69
N VAL A 30 3.88 -4.69 5.11
CA VAL A 30 4.47 -3.49 5.73
C VAL A 30 3.79 -2.27 5.15
N LYS A 31 3.27 -1.39 6.01
CA LYS A 31 2.65 -0.12 5.62
C LYS A 31 3.51 1.04 6.12
N PHE A 32 3.81 1.98 5.25
CA PHE A 32 4.50 3.22 5.60
C PHE A 32 4.08 4.32 4.61
N SER A 33 4.31 5.57 4.98
CA SER A 33 4.06 6.74 4.15
C SER A 33 5.33 7.58 4.00
N TYR A 34 5.41 8.35 2.92
CA TYR A 34 6.49 9.29 2.65
C TYR A 34 5.89 10.58 2.11
N MET A 35 6.33 11.72 2.66
CA MET A 35 5.88 13.04 2.27
C MET A 35 7.02 13.79 1.58
N TRP A 36 6.73 14.40 0.45
CA TRP A 36 7.70 15.19 -0.32
C TRP A 36 7.12 16.55 -0.68
N THR A 37 7.80 17.61 -0.27
CA THR A 37 7.47 18.98 -0.61
C THR A 37 8.37 19.46 -1.74
N ILE A 38 7.77 19.93 -2.84
CA ILE A 38 8.48 20.65 -3.91
C ILE A 38 8.19 22.14 -3.72
N ASN A 39 9.20 22.88 -3.25
CA ASN A 39 9.07 24.32 -3.08
C ASN A 39 9.11 25.04 -4.43
N ASN A 40 8.40 26.17 -4.52
CA ASN A 40 8.36 27.00 -5.73
C ASN A 40 7.95 26.21 -6.98
N PHE A 41 6.97 25.30 -6.86
CA PHE A 41 6.58 24.37 -7.93
C PHE A 41 6.26 25.06 -9.27
N SER A 42 5.65 26.25 -9.26
CA SER A 42 5.37 27.03 -10.47
C SER A 42 6.62 27.54 -11.21
N PHE A 43 7.78 27.49 -10.56
CA PHE A 43 9.08 27.89 -11.13
C PHE A 43 9.90 26.70 -11.63
N CYS A 44 9.35 25.48 -11.57
CA CYS A 44 9.95 24.30 -12.19
C CYS A 44 10.12 24.57 -13.70
N ARG A 45 11.35 24.43 -14.20
CA ARG A 45 11.72 24.67 -15.60
C ARG A 45 11.74 23.39 -16.42
N GLU A 46 11.46 22.25 -15.80
CA GLU A 46 11.40 20.96 -16.44
C GLU A 46 10.45 21.01 -17.64
N GLU A 47 10.94 20.58 -18.79
CA GLU A 47 10.16 20.37 -19.99
C GLU A 47 9.47 19.00 -19.99
N MET A 48 8.59 18.77 -20.97
CA MET A 48 7.91 17.49 -21.11
C MET A 48 8.94 16.34 -21.16
N GLY A 49 8.68 15.29 -20.39
CA GLY A 49 9.60 14.16 -20.24
C GLY A 49 10.74 14.38 -19.23
N GLU A 50 11.05 15.62 -18.84
CA GLU A 50 12.04 15.92 -17.80
C GLU A 50 11.50 15.67 -16.39
N VAL A 51 12.41 15.35 -15.48
CA VAL A 51 12.09 14.63 -14.24
C VAL A 51 12.69 15.30 -13.02
N ILE A 52 11.87 15.43 -11.97
CA ILE A 52 12.31 15.71 -10.60
C ILE A 52 12.21 14.41 -9.79
N LYS A 53 13.26 14.07 -9.04
CA LYS A 53 13.28 12.91 -8.14
C LYS A 53 13.33 13.34 -6.68
N SER A 54 12.60 12.61 -5.83
CA SER A 54 12.74 12.77 -4.38
C SER A 54 14.05 12.18 -3.88
N SER A 55 14.37 12.48 -2.62
CA SER A 55 15.32 11.66 -1.86
C SER A 55 14.84 10.21 -1.78
N THR A 56 15.79 9.30 -1.59
CA THR A 56 15.48 7.88 -1.37
C THR A 56 14.90 7.66 0.02
N PHE A 57 13.88 6.82 0.13
CA PHE A 57 13.22 6.47 1.38
C PHE A 57 13.00 4.95 1.50
N SER A 58 12.74 4.50 2.72
CA SER A 58 12.47 3.09 3.05
C SER A 58 11.49 2.98 4.22
N SER A 59 10.94 1.79 4.47
CA SER A 59 9.95 1.60 5.54
C SER A 59 10.54 1.72 6.95
N GLY A 60 11.86 1.61 7.08
CA GLY A 60 12.62 1.83 8.30
C GLY A 60 14.11 1.93 8.03
N ALA A 61 14.90 2.25 9.06
CA ALA A 61 16.34 2.52 8.94
C ALA A 61 17.15 1.33 8.34
N ASN A 62 16.80 0.11 8.75
CA ASN A 62 17.50 -1.11 8.32
C ASN A 62 16.87 -1.80 7.09
N ASP A 63 15.87 -1.17 6.48
CA ASP A 63 15.21 -1.74 5.30
C ASP A 63 16.09 -1.59 4.06
N LYS A 64 16.28 -2.72 3.37
CA LYS A 64 17.08 -2.85 2.15
C LYS A 64 16.29 -2.46 0.90
N LEU A 65 14.96 -2.39 0.99
CA LEU A 65 14.10 -1.84 -0.06
C LEU A 65 14.22 -0.32 -0.04
N LYS A 66 14.72 0.22 -1.14
CA LYS A 66 14.88 1.67 -1.32
C LYS A 66 13.96 2.14 -2.43
N TRP A 67 13.22 3.20 -2.15
CA TRP A 67 12.22 3.76 -3.04
C TRP A 67 12.52 5.25 -3.28
N CYS A 68 12.05 5.79 -4.40
CA CYS A 68 11.94 7.24 -4.58
C CYS A 68 10.66 7.59 -5.35
N LEU A 69 10.24 8.84 -5.25
CA LEU A 69 9.21 9.39 -6.11
C LEU A 69 9.85 10.03 -7.34
N ARG A 70 9.17 9.93 -8.46
CA ARG A 70 9.51 10.55 -9.74
C ARG A 70 8.33 11.40 -10.19
N VAL A 71 8.56 12.68 -10.44
CA VAL A 71 7.56 13.62 -10.97
C VAL A 71 8.02 14.15 -12.32
N ASN A 72 7.12 14.16 -13.29
CA ASN A 72 7.23 14.88 -14.54
C ASN A 72 6.22 16.04 -14.51
N PRO A 73 6.65 17.28 -14.22
CA PRO A 73 5.72 18.40 -14.01
C PRO A 73 4.86 18.74 -15.22
N LYS A 74 5.36 18.49 -16.44
CA LYS A 74 4.71 18.78 -17.73
C LYS A 74 4.44 17.51 -18.55
N GLY A 75 4.04 16.43 -17.88
CA GLY A 75 3.80 15.15 -18.53
C GLY A 75 5.06 14.36 -18.90
N LEU A 76 4.90 13.07 -19.15
CA LEU A 76 5.96 12.19 -19.64
C LEU A 76 6.10 12.26 -21.18
N ASP A 77 4.97 12.43 -21.86
CA ASP A 77 4.79 12.34 -23.30
C ASP A 77 3.57 13.18 -23.73
N GLU A 78 3.30 13.21 -25.04
CA GLU A 78 2.24 14.05 -25.62
C GLU A 78 0.84 13.70 -25.08
N GLU A 79 0.58 12.44 -24.73
CA GLU A 79 -0.70 12.00 -24.16
C GLU A 79 -0.90 12.58 -22.75
N SER A 80 0.18 12.80 -22.02
CA SER A 80 0.17 13.27 -20.63
C SER A 80 0.61 14.73 -20.46
N LYS A 81 0.80 15.50 -21.54
CA LYS A 81 1.35 16.87 -21.50
C LYS A 81 0.58 17.87 -20.62
N ASP A 82 -0.73 17.70 -20.51
CA ASP A 82 -1.61 18.55 -19.70
C ASP A 82 -1.75 18.06 -18.25
N TYR A 83 -1.02 16.99 -17.90
CA TYR A 83 -1.05 16.35 -16.60
C TYR A 83 0.32 16.37 -15.94
N LEU A 84 0.31 16.32 -14.62
CA LEU A 84 1.48 15.92 -13.85
C LEU A 84 1.54 14.39 -13.82
N SER A 85 2.66 13.80 -14.23
CA SER A 85 2.89 12.37 -14.07
C SER A 85 3.68 12.08 -12.79
N LEU A 86 3.23 11.13 -11.98
CA LEU A 86 3.84 10.75 -10.70
C LEU A 86 4.00 9.23 -10.62
N TYR A 87 5.20 8.79 -10.23
CA TYR A 87 5.55 7.38 -10.12
C TYR A 87 6.25 7.06 -8.81
N LEU A 88 6.02 5.84 -8.31
CA LEU A 88 6.81 5.21 -7.26
C LEU A 88 7.86 4.33 -7.94
N LEU A 89 9.14 4.57 -7.66
CA LEU A 89 10.24 3.83 -8.26
C LEU A 89 10.93 2.99 -7.19
N LEU A 90 11.14 1.71 -7.49
CA LEU A 90 12.01 0.84 -6.70
C LEU A 90 13.47 1.07 -7.13
N VAL A 91 14.28 1.60 -6.22
CA VAL A 91 15.68 1.97 -6.46
C VAL A 91 16.62 0.80 -6.13
N SER A 92 16.36 0.09 -5.03
CA SER A 92 17.16 -1.07 -4.62
C SER A 92 16.27 -2.12 -3.98
N CYS A 93 16.53 -3.37 -4.32
CA CYS A 93 15.87 -4.54 -3.74
C CYS A 93 16.87 -5.69 -3.62
N PRO A 94 16.95 -6.39 -2.48
CA PRO A 94 17.81 -7.57 -2.35
C PRO A 94 17.26 -8.80 -3.09
N LYS A 95 16.04 -8.74 -3.62
CA LYS A 95 15.36 -9.79 -4.38
C LYS A 95 15.13 -9.32 -5.82
N SER A 96 14.69 -10.24 -6.68
CA SER A 96 14.33 -9.92 -8.07
C SER A 96 13.14 -8.97 -8.18
N GLU A 97 12.13 -9.10 -7.31
CA GLU A 97 10.93 -8.27 -7.33
C GLU A 97 10.35 -8.02 -5.93
N VAL A 98 9.47 -7.02 -5.84
CA VAL A 98 8.63 -6.76 -4.68
C VAL A 98 7.23 -6.39 -5.14
N ARG A 99 6.20 -6.92 -4.47
CA ARG A 99 4.80 -6.57 -4.72
C ARG A 99 4.39 -5.46 -3.77
N ALA A 100 3.94 -4.33 -4.31
CA ALA A 100 3.51 -3.18 -3.54
C ALA A 100 2.13 -2.70 -4.01
N LYS A 101 1.33 -2.22 -3.05
CA LYS A 101 0.16 -1.38 -3.32
C LYS A 101 0.49 0.02 -2.82
N PHE A 102 0.19 1.03 -3.61
CA PHE A 102 0.47 2.42 -3.28
C PHE A 102 -0.74 3.31 -3.57
N LYS A 103 -0.77 4.45 -2.90
CA LYS A 103 -1.72 5.54 -3.10
C LYS A 103 -0.91 6.83 -3.12
N PHE A 104 -1.21 7.70 -4.07
CA PHE A 104 -0.72 9.08 -4.07
C PHE A 104 -1.83 10.02 -3.63
N SER A 105 -1.45 11.09 -2.94
CA SER A 105 -2.31 12.18 -2.54
C SER A 105 -1.51 13.48 -2.56
N ILE A 106 -2.20 14.59 -2.84
CA ILE A 106 -1.67 15.93 -2.63
C ILE A 106 -2.22 16.41 -1.30
N LEU A 107 -1.39 17.06 -0.50
CA LEU A 107 -1.81 17.62 0.78
C LEU A 107 -2.11 19.10 0.61
N ASN A 108 -3.24 19.55 1.16
CA ASN A 108 -3.57 20.97 1.23
C ASN A 108 -2.76 21.68 2.33
N ALA A 109 -2.96 22.99 2.50
CA ALA A 109 -2.28 23.79 3.52
C ALA A 109 -2.53 23.33 4.97
N LYS A 110 -3.56 22.52 5.23
CA LYS A 110 -3.88 21.92 6.52
C LYS A 110 -3.26 20.53 6.70
N GLY A 111 -2.55 20.01 5.70
CA GLY A 111 -2.00 18.65 5.69
C GLY A 111 -3.03 17.56 5.39
N GLU A 112 -4.20 17.90 4.87
CA GLU A 112 -5.26 16.95 4.54
C GLU A 112 -5.12 16.48 3.09
N GLU A 113 -5.38 15.19 2.84
CA GLU A 113 -5.40 14.65 1.49
C GLU A 113 -6.53 15.27 0.65
N THR A 114 -6.18 15.84 -0.49
CA THR A 114 -7.16 16.29 -1.47
C THR A 114 -7.70 15.10 -2.25
N LYS A 115 -8.99 15.12 -2.59
CA LYS A 115 -9.51 14.20 -3.60
C LYS A 115 -8.92 14.58 -4.94
N ALA A 116 -8.34 13.62 -5.66
CA ALA A 116 -7.98 13.83 -7.05
C ALA A 116 -9.28 14.15 -7.83
N MET A 117 -9.24 15.20 -8.65
CA MET A 117 -10.31 15.53 -9.60
C MET A 117 -10.19 14.64 -10.83
#